data_AF-A0A3D3F3B7-F1
#
_entry.id   AF-A0A3D3F3B7-F1
#
_cell.length_a   1.000
_cell.length_b   1.000
_cell.length_c   1.000
_cell.angle_alpha   90.00
_cell.angle_beta   90.00
_cell.angle_gamma   90.00
#
_symmetry.space_group_name_H-M   'P 1'
#
loop_
_entity.id
_entity.type
_entity.pdbx_description
1 polymer ?
#
loop_
_entity_poly.entity_id
_entity_poly.type
_entity_poly.pdbx_seq_one_letter_code
_entity_poly.pdbx_strand_id
1 'polypeptide(L)'
;MLLSPDTYVGFMYNAYIPHRYSMMHSFDIKGDTLCRFMNYNSLPTSDKGMGTNPETSDFYYYNDRLTMRQAYNDTIYRVSVNRLTPAFIFNTGSKKPDVQTALRGNKEGKIFINTILETDDFLFTIHTENYDSPNNRKNGSVKFFYSYYDKKSQKRYSIPSAVFPEVFTLKNSVPGAIPVLAENMRVYQDKLYVSYTKIRLKEMIDSPGFASFPATQQEKLKELYDDLADSELLIMILQ
;
A
#
# COMPACT_ATOMS: atom_id res chain seq x y z
N MET A 1 9.36 16.01 -0.96
CA MET A 1 10.12 14.74 -0.92
C MET A 1 11.42 14.95 -1.67
N LEU A 2 12.56 14.53 -1.11
CA LEU A 2 13.86 14.75 -1.76
C LEU A 2 14.02 13.86 -2.99
N LEU A 3 14.56 14.40 -4.08
CA LEU A 3 15.04 13.62 -5.23
C LEU A 3 16.55 13.40 -5.14
N SER A 4 17.26 14.40 -4.63
CA SER A 4 18.69 14.41 -4.35
C SER A 4 18.94 15.42 -3.21
N PRO A 5 20.18 15.60 -2.73
CA PRO A 5 20.49 16.63 -1.73
C PRO A 5 20.05 18.06 -2.12
N ASP A 6 20.05 18.37 -3.42
CA ASP A 6 19.81 19.73 -3.93
C ASP A 6 18.48 19.90 -4.68
N THR A 7 17.66 18.84 -4.76
CA THR A 7 16.39 18.88 -5.49
C THR A 7 15.30 18.13 -4.76
N TYR A 8 14.07 18.64 -4.83
CA TYR A 8 12.91 18.03 -4.20
C TYR A 8 11.68 18.10 -5.10
N VAL A 9 10.67 17.29 -4.79
CA VAL A 9 9.35 17.37 -5.41
C VAL A 9 8.28 17.79 -4.41
N GLY A 10 7.37 18.64 -4.91
CA GLY A 10 6.08 18.92 -4.29
C GLY A 10 4.99 18.18 -5.06
N PHE A 11 4.17 17.43 -4.34
CA PHE A 11 3.05 16.67 -4.91
C PHE A 11 1.72 17.31 -4.54
N MET A 12 0.86 17.47 -5.53
CA MET A 12 -0.49 18.00 -5.40
C MET A 12 -1.46 16.91 -5.85
N TYR A 13 -2.19 16.35 -4.90
CA TYR A 13 -3.29 15.43 -5.19
C TYR A 13 -4.60 16.02 -4.74
N ASN A 14 -5.50 16.17 -5.70
CA ASN A 14 -6.89 16.43 -5.43
C ASN A 14 -7.72 15.71 -6.49
N ALA A 15 -8.41 14.66 -6.06
CA ALA A 15 -9.25 13.85 -6.93
C ALA A 15 -10.49 14.60 -7.44
N TYR A 16 -10.90 15.68 -6.79
CA TYR A 16 -12.13 16.42 -7.09
C TYR A 16 -11.95 17.58 -8.09
N ILE A 17 -10.73 17.85 -8.56
CA ILE A 17 -10.49 18.94 -9.51
C ILE A 17 -11.01 18.55 -10.91
N PRO A 18 -12.01 19.27 -11.46
CA PRO A 18 -12.64 18.92 -12.75
C PRO A 18 -11.89 19.48 -13.96
N HIS A 19 -10.64 19.91 -13.80
CA HIS A 19 -9.80 20.46 -14.86
C HIS A 19 -8.37 19.90 -14.77
N ARG A 20 -7.62 19.97 -15.87
CA ARG A 20 -6.22 19.52 -15.90
C ARG A 20 -5.35 20.40 -15.02
N TYR A 21 -4.47 19.78 -14.24
CA TYR A 21 -3.48 20.48 -13.40
C TYR A 21 -2.17 19.70 -13.35
N SER A 22 -1.09 20.36 -12.93
CA SER A 22 0.18 19.72 -12.65
C SER A 22 0.10 18.98 -11.30
N MET A 23 0.15 17.64 -11.33
CA MET A 23 0.09 16.83 -10.10
C MET A 23 1.39 16.87 -9.30
N MET A 24 2.52 17.18 -9.95
CA MET A 24 3.81 17.21 -9.28
C MET A 24 4.72 18.25 -9.92
N HIS A 25 5.54 18.87 -9.09
CA HIS A 25 6.57 19.82 -9.50
C HIS A 25 7.89 19.38 -8.91
N SER A 26 8.97 19.47 -9.68
CA SER A 26 10.32 19.39 -9.15
C SER A 26 10.89 20.78 -8.98
N PHE A 27 11.69 20.95 -7.93
CA PHE A 27 12.30 22.19 -7.53
C PHE A 27 13.78 21.98 -7.24
N ASP A 28 14.58 23.02 -7.41
CA ASP A 28 15.88 23.08 -6.76
C ASP A 28 15.72 23.45 -5.28
N ILE A 29 16.82 23.47 -4.52
CA ILE A 29 16.80 23.78 -3.08
C ILE A 29 16.38 25.23 -2.75
N LYS A 30 16.42 26.14 -3.74
CA LYS A 30 15.97 27.53 -3.59
C LYS A 30 14.47 27.69 -3.84
N GLY A 31 13.82 26.67 -4.38
CA GLY A 31 12.40 26.66 -4.71
C GLY A 31 12.10 27.00 -6.17
N ASP A 32 13.11 27.12 -7.03
CA ASP A 32 12.89 27.37 -8.46
C ASP A 32 12.31 26.13 -9.12
N THR A 33 11.23 26.29 -9.89
CA THR A 33 10.57 25.16 -10.57
C THR A 33 11.44 24.65 -11.71
N LEU A 34 11.88 23.40 -11.63
CA LEU A 34 12.70 22.73 -12.64
C LEU A 34 11.83 21.98 -13.67
N CYS A 35 10.74 21.36 -13.24
CA CYS A 35 9.82 20.64 -14.12
C CYS A 35 8.40 20.57 -13.54
N ARG A 36 7.41 20.38 -14.42
CA ARG A 36 6.01 20.14 -14.07
C ARG A 36 5.55 18.82 -14.68
N PHE A 37 4.92 17.99 -13.88
CA PHE A 37 4.31 16.73 -14.32
C PHE A 37 2.79 16.87 -14.30
N MET A 38 2.17 16.73 -15.47
CA MET A 38 0.72 16.91 -15.64
C MET A 38 -0.05 15.66 -15.19
N ASN A 39 -1.23 15.89 -14.59
CA ASN A 39 -2.18 14.83 -14.29
C ASN A 39 -2.95 14.42 -15.56
N TYR A 40 -2.80 13.16 -15.97
CA TYR A 40 -3.49 12.61 -17.14
C TYR A 40 -4.68 11.69 -16.82
N ASN A 41 -4.98 11.41 -15.55
CA ASN A 41 -6.17 10.64 -15.17
C ASN A 41 -7.46 11.30 -15.69
N SER A 42 -8.49 10.52 -16.00
CA SER A 42 -9.80 11.07 -16.37
C SER A 42 -10.30 12.02 -15.27
N LEU A 43 -10.81 13.18 -15.68
CA LEU A 43 -11.27 14.21 -14.76
C LEU A 43 -12.65 13.82 -14.21
N PRO A 44 -12.93 14.10 -12.92
CA PRO A 44 -14.28 13.96 -12.39
C PRO A 44 -15.22 15.00 -13.01
N THR A 45 -16.52 14.75 -12.91
CA THR A 45 -17.53 15.77 -13.17
C THR A 45 -17.55 16.80 -12.03
N SER A 46 -18.00 18.02 -12.32
CA SER A 46 -18.13 19.11 -11.34
C SER A 46 -19.31 18.92 -10.35
N ASP A 47 -19.87 17.72 -10.27
CA ASP A 47 -21.07 17.46 -9.49
C ASP A 47 -20.81 17.69 -7.99
N LYS A 48 -21.73 18.42 -7.35
CA LYS A 48 -21.72 18.66 -5.91
C LYS A 48 -22.29 17.43 -5.21
N GLY A 49 -21.57 16.90 -4.23
CA GLY A 49 -22.00 15.75 -3.45
C GLY A 49 -20.85 15.08 -2.73
N MET A 50 -21.19 14.37 -1.67
CA MET A 50 -20.26 13.59 -0.87
C MET A 50 -19.66 12.49 -1.75
N GLY A 51 -18.35 12.53 -1.95
CA GLY A 51 -17.60 11.50 -2.66
C GLY A 51 -16.85 10.61 -1.69
N THR A 52 -16.53 9.41 -2.15
CA THR A 52 -15.54 8.53 -1.51
C THR A 52 -14.16 8.83 -2.11
N ASN A 53 -13.06 8.48 -1.46
CA ASN A 53 -11.74 8.53 -2.09
C ASN A 53 -10.96 7.26 -1.71
N PRO A 54 -11.27 6.13 -2.37
CA PRO A 54 -10.79 4.81 -1.97
C PRO A 54 -9.28 4.61 -2.10
N GLU A 55 -8.61 5.44 -2.89
CA GLU A 55 -7.19 5.27 -3.20
C GLU A 55 -6.40 6.56 -2.93
N THR A 56 -5.15 6.38 -2.52
CA THR A 56 -4.17 7.46 -2.35
C THR A 56 -2.97 7.22 -3.27
N SER A 57 -2.15 8.25 -3.45
CA SER A 57 -0.92 8.09 -4.22
C SER A 57 0.19 7.55 -3.34
N ASP A 58 0.95 6.60 -3.86
CA ASP A 58 2.04 5.94 -3.17
C ASP A 58 3.35 6.69 -3.43
N PHE A 59 4.16 6.88 -2.38
CA PHE A 59 5.52 7.41 -2.47
C PHE A 59 6.46 6.62 -1.58
N TYR A 60 7.58 6.19 -2.12
CA TYR A 60 8.61 5.46 -1.37
C TYR A 60 9.97 5.59 -2.05
N TYR A 61 11.03 5.25 -1.34
CA TYR A 61 12.38 5.16 -1.90
C TYR A 61 12.72 3.70 -2.17
N TYR A 62 13.21 3.42 -3.37
CA TYR A 62 13.79 2.14 -3.76
C TYR A 62 15.20 2.40 -4.27
N ASN A 63 16.22 1.84 -3.62
CA ASN A 63 17.64 2.08 -3.92
C ASN A 63 17.95 3.59 -4.04
N ASP A 64 17.61 4.34 -2.99
CA ASP A 64 17.73 5.80 -2.88
C ASP A 64 17.00 6.62 -3.95
N ARG A 65 16.18 5.97 -4.77
CA ARG A 65 15.42 6.62 -5.83
C ARG A 65 13.97 6.80 -5.43
N LEU A 66 13.51 8.06 -5.41
CA LEU A 66 12.10 8.35 -5.20
C LEU A 66 11.27 7.66 -6.28
N THR A 67 10.28 6.92 -5.83
CA THR A 67 9.33 6.18 -6.63
C THR A 67 7.93 6.62 -6.25
N MET A 68 7.05 6.69 -7.24
CA MET A 68 5.65 7.04 -6.99
C MET A 68 4.68 6.18 -7.79
N ARG A 69 3.45 6.11 -7.30
CA ARG A 69 2.28 5.75 -8.10
C ARG A 69 1.19 6.78 -7.83
N GLN A 70 0.67 7.40 -8.88
CA GLN A 70 -0.50 8.26 -8.73
C GLN A 70 -1.74 7.39 -8.46
N ALA A 71 -2.61 7.82 -7.55
CA ALA A 71 -3.92 7.18 -7.34
C ALA A 71 -4.67 7.02 -8.69
N TYR A 72 -5.35 5.90 -8.87
CA TYR A 72 -6.10 5.51 -10.07
C TYR A 72 -5.24 5.31 -11.33
N ASN A 73 -3.92 5.20 -11.16
CA ASN A 73 -2.98 4.86 -12.22
C ASN A 73 -2.38 3.47 -11.94
N ASP A 74 -2.26 2.65 -12.99
CA ASP A 74 -1.68 1.30 -12.89
C ASP A 74 -0.15 1.31 -12.86
N THR A 75 0.47 2.45 -13.16
CA THR A 75 1.90 2.53 -13.41
C THR A 75 2.65 3.08 -12.21
N ILE A 76 3.64 2.32 -11.74
CA ILE A 76 4.64 2.77 -10.78
C ILE A 76 5.77 3.44 -11.57
N TYR A 77 6.17 4.64 -11.17
CA TYR A 77 7.20 5.42 -11.83
C TYR A 77 8.39 5.65 -10.91
N ARG A 78 9.60 5.52 -11.46
CA ARG A 78 10.79 6.14 -10.89
C ARG A 78 10.81 7.61 -11.23
N VAL A 79 10.97 8.44 -10.20
CA VAL A 79 10.99 9.90 -10.33
C VAL A 79 12.43 10.37 -10.56
N SER A 80 12.56 11.38 -11.41
CA SER A 80 13.76 12.18 -11.59
C SER A 80 13.31 13.63 -11.81
N VAL A 81 14.25 14.57 -11.82
CA VAL A 81 13.95 16.00 -11.91
C VAL A 81 12.98 16.33 -13.05
N ASN A 82 13.15 15.75 -14.22
CA ASN A 82 12.37 16.10 -15.42
C ASN A 82 11.69 14.89 -16.10
N ARG A 83 11.63 13.73 -15.43
CA ARG A 83 11.07 12.51 -16.06
C ARG A 83 10.48 11.56 -15.02
N LEU A 84 9.32 11.00 -15.38
CA LEU A 84 8.74 9.81 -14.76
C LEU A 84 9.04 8.61 -15.65
N THR A 85 9.85 7.68 -15.16
CA THR A 85 10.22 6.46 -15.90
C THR A 85 9.39 5.30 -15.38
N PRO A 86 8.53 4.65 -16.19
CA PRO A 86 7.78 3.48 -15.75
C PRO A 86 8.70 2.38 -15.23
N ALA A 87 8.34 1.79 -14.09
CA ALA A 87 9.03 0.64 -13.49
C ALA A 87 8.16 -0.62 -13.53
N PHE A 88 6.89 -0.49 -13.17
CA PHE A 88 5.91 -1.58 -13.19
C PHE A 88 4.55 -1.08 -13.67
N ILE A 89 3.76 -1.99 -14.24
CA ILE A 89 2.37 -1.74 -14.65
C ILE A 89 1.51 -2.87 -14.10
N PHE A 90 0.53 -2.55 -13.26
CA PHE A 90 -0.42 -3.54 -12.70
C PHE A 90 -1.33 -4.15 -13.75
N ASN A 91 -1.62 -3.40 -14.82
CA ASN A 91 -2.46 -3.82 -15.94
C ASN A 91 -3.84 -4.35 -15.47
N THR A 92 -4.56 -3.55 -14.68
CA THR A 92 -5.85 -3.93 -14.09
C THR A 92 -7.00 -3.91 -15.12
N GLY A 93 -6.73 -3.41 -16.34
CA GLY A 93 -7.67 -3.44 -17.46
C GLY A 93 -8.99 -2.72 -17.15
N SER A 94 -10.12 -3.36 -17.46
CA SER A 94 -11.46 -2.81 -17.20
C SER A 94 -11.82 -2.74 -15.72
N LYS A 95 -11.05 -3.39 -14.84
CA LYS A 95 -11.22 -3.31 -13.39
C LYS A 95 -10.60 -2.04 -12.80
N LYS A 96 -9.78 -1.29 -13.56
CA LYS A 96 -9.32 0.02 -13.13
C LYS A 96 -10.51 0.97 -13.00
N PRO A 97 -10.71 1.63 -11.85
CA PRO A 97 -11.67 2.72 -11.76
C PRO A 97 -11.08 3.98 -12.42
N ASP A 98 -11.91 4.73 -13.15
CA ASP A 98 -11.59 6.14 -13.37
C ASP A 98 -11.92 6.96 -12.12
N VAL A 99 -11.45 8.21 -12.09
CA VAL A 99 -11.61 9.08 -10.92
C VAL A 99 -13.08 9.30 -10.59
N GLN A 100 -13.94 9.53 -11.59
CA GLN A 100 -15.38 9.74 -11.36
C GLN A 100 -16.03 8.51 -10.71
N THR A 101 -15.70 7.31 -11.21
CA THR A 101 -16.18 6.04 -10.68
C THR A 101 -15.70 5.83 -9.24
N ALA A 102 -14.42 6.08 -8.98
CA ALA A 102 -13.84 5.99 -7.65
C ALA A 102 -14.44 6.99 -6.66
N LEU A 103 -14.82 8.18 -7.11
CA LEU A 103 -15.43 9.19 -6.25
C LEU A 103 -16.92 8.93 -6.00
N ARG A 104 -17.68 8.62 -7.05
CA ARG A 104 -19.16 8.68 -7.02
C ARG A 104 -19.87 7.57 -7.78
N GLY A 105 -19.20 6.86 -8.68
CA GLY A 105 -19.83 5.80 -9.48
C GLY A 105 -19.91 4.44 -8.76
N ASN A 106 -20.36 3.45 -9.52
CA ASN A 106 -20.40 2.05 -9.10
C ASN A 106 -18.98 1.47 -9.04
N LYS A 107 -18.59 0.96 -7.88
CA LYS A 107 -17.25 0.41 -7.60
C LYS A 107 -17.22 -1.11 -7.58
N GLU A 108 -18.33 -1.74 -7.94
CA GLU A 108 -18.44 -3.18 -8.07
C GLU A 108 -17.46 -3.72 -9.13
N GLY A 109 -16.72 -4.76 -8.79
CA GLY A 109 -15.69 -5.39 -9.61
C GLY A 109 -14.44 -4.54 -9.82
N LYS A 110 -14.34 -3.34 -9.24
CA LYS A 110 -13.18 -2.46 -9.40
C LYS A 110 -12.05 -2.84 -8.46
N ILE A 111 -10.82 -2.70 -8.94
CA ILE A 111 -9.61 -2.94 -8.16
C ILE A 111 -9.08 -1.62 -7.60
N PHE A 112 -8.79 -1.61 -6.30
CA PHE A 112 -8.14 -0.51 -5.61
C PHE A 112 -6.83 -1.00 -5.00
N ILE A 113 -5.72 -0.36 -5.36
CA ILE A 113 -4.40 -0.73 -4.83
C ILE A 113 -4.21 -0.02 -3.49
N ASN A 114 -3.96 -0.79 -2.42
CA ASN A 114 -3.87 -0.27 -1.06
C ASN A 114 -2.43 -0.17 -0.54
N THR A 115 -1.56 -1.07 -0.98
CA THR A 115 -0.19 -1.15 -0.47
C THR A 115 0.75 -1.65 -1.55
N ILE A 116 1.92 -1.02 -1.61
CA ILE A 116 3.03 -1.39 -2.48
C ILE A 116 4.30 -1.38 -1.63
N LEU A 117 4.99 -2.52 -1.60
CA LEU A 117 6.26 -2.70 -0.90
C LEU A 117 7.26 -3.27 -1.88
N GLU A 118 8.35 -2.57 -2.13
CA GLU A 118 9.36 -2.97 -3.11
C GLU A 118 10.71 -3.25 -2.43
N THR A 119 11.24 -4.46 -2.62
CA THR A 119 12.60 -4.87 -2.24
C THR A 119 13.40 -5.20 -3.49
N ASP A 120 14.67 -5.61 -3.39
CA ASP A 120 15.43 -6.05 -4.55
C ASP A 120 14.90 -7.36 -5.17
N ASP A 121 14.27 -8.22 -4.37
CA ASP A 121 13.79 -9.51 -4.82
C ASP A 121 12.34 -9.49 -5.31
N PHE A 122 11.47 -8.65 -4.71
CA PHE A 122 10.05 -8.67 -5.02
C PHE A 122 9.34 -7.32 -4.93
N LEU A 123 8.14 -7.27 -5.52
CA LEU A 123 7.14 -6.24 -5.32
C LEU A 123 5.91 -6.87 -4.64
N PHE A 124 5.71 -6.61 -3.36
CA PHE A 124 4.55 -7.06 -2.60
C PHE A 124 3.42 -6.04 -2.69
N THR A 125 2.21 -6.54 -2.85
CA THR A 125 1.02 -5.74 -3.17
C THR A 125 -0.18 -6.23 -2.39
N ILE A 126 -0.93 -5.28 -1.85
CA ILE A 126 -2.26 -5.50 -1.29
C ILE A 126 -3.24 -4.68 -2.13
N HIS A 127 -4.30 -5.32 -2.60
CA HIS A 127 -5.38 -4.65 -3.29
C HIS A 127 -6.72 -5.26 -2.89
N THR A 128 -7.80 -4.48 -3.05
CA THR A 128 -9.16 -4.97 -2.94
C THR A 128 -9.83 -5.08 -4.29
N GLU A 129 -10.73 -6.05 -4.43
CA GLU A 129 -11.86 -5.94 -5.36
C GLU A 129 -13.06 -5.41 -4.57
N ASN A 130 -13.75 -4.43 -5.16
CA ASN A 130 -14.76 -3.58 -4.52
C ASN A 130 -14.18 -2.54 -3.55
N TYR A 131 -14.98 -1.50 -3.32
CA TYR A 131 -14.62 -0.41 -2.42
C TYR A 131 -14.62 -0.86 -0.97
N ASP A 132 -13.46 -0.71 -0.34
CA ASP A 132 -13.28 -0.98 1.08
C ASP A 132 -13.96 0.08 1.96
N SER A 133 -15.08 -0.28 2.58
CA SER A 133 -15.80 0.58 3.53
C SER A 133 -16.51 -0.27 4.59
N PRO A 134 -16.81 0.27 5.79
CA PRO A 134 -17.46 -0.50 6.86
C PRO A 134 -18.73 -1.23 6.42
N ASN A 135 -19.55 -0.62 5.55
CA ASN A 135 -20.78 -1.23 5.04
C ASN A 135 -20.50 -2.38 4.07
N ASN A 136 -19.56 -2.20 3.14
CA ASN A 136 -19.16 -3.24 2.19
C ASN A 136 -18.37 -4.37 2.86
N ARG A 137 -17.67 -4.05 3.95
CA ARG A 137 -17.05 -5.04 4.84
C ARG A 137 -18.14 -5.88 5.53
N LYS A 138 -19.12 -5.23 6.18
CA LYS A 138 -20.22 -5.90 6.91
C LYS A 138 -21.07 -6.83 6.03
N ASN A 139 -21.26 -6.48 4.75
CA ASN A 139 -22.00 -7.32 3.81
C ASN A 139 -21.15 -8.38 3.08
N GLY A 140 -19.85 -8.46 3.37
CA GLY A 140 -18.93 -9.45 2.79
C GLY A 140 -18.60 -9.22 1.31
N SER A 141 -18.85 -8.03 0.75
CA SER A 141 -18.59 -7.76 -0.67
C SER A 141 -17.13 -7.45 -0.99
N VAL A 142 -16.36 -6.91 -0.03
CA VAL A 142 -14.94 -6.57 -0.24
C VAL A 142 -14.09 -7.84 -0.21
N LYS A 143 -13.26 -8.02 -1.24
CA LYS A 143 -12.29 -9.12 -1.30
C LYS A 143 -10.88 -8.55 -1.27
N PHE A 144 -10.07 -9.02 -0.32
CA PHE A 144 -8.66 -8.64 -0.21
C PHE A 144 -7.79 -9.65 -0.95
N PHE A 145 -6.81 -9.13 -1.69
CA PHE A 145 -5.84 -9.91 -2.42
C PHE A 145 -4.44 -9.51 -2.02
N TYR A 146 -3.63 -10.52 -1.78
CA TYR A 146 -2.23 -10.40 -1.38
C TYR A 146 -1.41 -11.11 -2.44
N SER A 147 -0.44 -10.41 -3.02
CA SER A 147 0.45 -11.02 -4.00
C SER A 147 1.83 -10.41 -3.97
N TYR A 148 2.84 -11.19 -4.34
CA TYR A 148 4.16 -10.67 -4.63
C TYR A 148 4.56 -11.01 -6.06
N TYR A 149 5.26 -10.09 -6.70
CA TYR A 149 5.94 -10.31 -7.96
C TYR A 149 7.41 -10.55 -7.67
N ASP A 150 7.91 -11.75 -7.94
CA ASP A 150 9.32 -12.10 -7.90
C ASP A 150 10.01 -11.48 -9.12
N LYS A 151 10.95 -10.57 -8.87
CA LYS A 151 11.65 -9.83 -9.93
C LYS A 151 12.64 -10.68 -10.70
N LYS A 152 13.21 -11.71 -10.06
CA LYS A 152 14.18 -12.62 -10.67
C LYS A 152 13.50 -13.58 -11.62
N SER A 153 12.42 -14.23 -11.18
CA SER A 153 11.67 -15.16 -12.02
C SER A 153 10.63 -14.47 -12.92
N GLN A 154 10.37 -13.18 -12.68
CA GLN A 154 9.35 -12.37 -13.35
C GLN A 154 7.94 -12.95 -13.24
N LYS A 155 7.64 -13.59 -12.11
CA LYS A 155 6.34 -14.25 -11.88
C LYS A 155 5.62 -13.63 -10.70
N ARG A 156 4.30 -13.53 -10.85
CA ARG A 156 3.40 -13.14 -9.77
C ARG A 156 2.87 -14.37 -9.05
N TYR A 157 2.95 -14.35 -7.73
CA TYR A 157 2.41 -15.37 -6.85
C TYR A 157 1.29 -14.75 -6.00
N SER A 158 0.12 -15.38 -6.02
CA SER A 158 -0.96 -15.03 -5.10
C SER A 158 -0.74 -15.74 -3.78
N ILE A 159 -0.89 -15.01 -2.68
CA ILE A 159 -0.88 -15.59 -1.35
C ILE A 159 -2.33 -15.97 -1.03
N PRO A 160 -2.62 -17.25 -0.75
CA PRO A 160 -3.96 -17.68 -0.39
C PRO A 160 -4.42 -16.92 0.86
N SER A 161 -5.53 -16.18 0.74
CA SER A 161 -6.31 -15.71 1.87
C SER A 161 -7.74 -16.21 1.66
N ALA A 162 -8.20 -17.08 2.55
CA ALA A 162 -9.53 -17.68 2.46
C ALA A 162 -10.60 -16.88 3.20
N VAL A 163 -10.22 -15.85 3.96
CA VAL A 163 -11.11 -15.18 4.89
C VAL A 163 -10.99 -13.68 4.73
N PHE A 164 -12.09 -13.01 5.01
CA PHE A 164 -12.11 -11.64 5.49
C PHE A 164 -11.43 -11.64 6.87
N PRO A 165 -10.36 -10.84 7.10
CA PRO A 165 -10.28 -10.32 8.45
C PRO A 165 -9.84 -8.87 8.48
N GLU A 166 -10.25 -8.22 9.56
CA GLU A 166 -9.66 -6.96 10.03
C GLU A 166 -8.15 -7.09 10.29
N VAL A 167 -7.63 -8.33 10.36
CA VAL A 167 -6.23 -8.67 10.63
C VAL A 167 -5.78 -9.83 9.72
N PHE A 168 -5.18 -9.54 8.55
CA PHE A 168 -4.55 -10.57 7.73
C PHE A 168 -3.11 -10.83 8.18
N THR A 169 -2.83 -12.09 8.50
CA THR A 169 -1.50 -12.55 8.91
C THR A 169 -0.91 -13.51 7.87
N LEU A 170 0.34 -13.29 7.50
CA LEU A 170 1.12 -14.27 6.76
C LEU A 170 1.71 -15.27 7.76
N LYS A 171 1.54 -16.56 7.46
CA LYS A 171 2.19 -17.62 8.22
C LYS A 171 3.70 -17.46 8.06
N ASN A 172 4.38 -17.26 9.19
CA ASN A 172 5.82 -17.11 9.22
C ASN A 172 6.47 -18.47 9.47
N SER A 173 7.31 -18.96 8.56
CA SER A 173 8.03 -20.23 8.74
C SER A 173 9.35 -20.10 9.49
N VAL A 174 9.76 -18.87 9.86
CA VAL A 174 10.99 -18.63 10.61
C VAL A 174 10.82 -19.15 12.05
N PRO A 175 11.71 -20.05 12.53
CA PRO A 175 11.68 -20.54 13.90
C PRO A 175 11.74 -19.40 14.93
N GLY A 176 10.87 -19.44 15.93
CA GLY A 176 10.81 -18.42 16.99
C GLY A 176 10.17 -17.08 16.59
N ALA A 177 9.73 -16.92 15.34
CA ALA A 177 9.02 -15.73 14.89
C ALA A 177 7.51 -15.81 15.12
N ILE A 178 6.85 -14.66 15.13
CA ILE A 178 5.39 -14.53 15.18
C ILE A 178 4.80 -14.34 13.77
N PRO A 179 3.48 -14.54 13.58
CA PRO A 179 2.80 -14.27 12.32
C PRO A 179 2.98 -12.81 11.88
N VAL A 180 3.14 -12.62 10.56
CA VAL A 180 3.42 -11.30 9.97
C VAL A 180 2.12 -10.56 9.69
N LEU A 181 1.91 -9.40 10.29
CA LEU A 181 0.79 -8.51 9.95
C LEU A 181 1.08 -7.78 8.64
N ALA A 182 0.42 -8.21 7.54
CA ALA A 182 0.76 -7.70 6.21
C ALA A 182 0.53 -6.19 6.07
N GLU A 183 -0.52 -5.67 6.70
CA GLU A 183 -0.87 -4.23 6.67
C GLU A 183 0.17 -3.34 7.39
N ASN A 184 0.91 -3.90 8.34
CA ASN A 184 1.95 -3.20 9.09
C ASN A 184 3.35 -3.39 8.49
N MET A 185 3.47 -4.13 7.40
CA MET A 185 4.75 -4.30 6.72
C MET A 185 5.20 -2.98 6.08
N ARG A 186 6.47 -2.64 6.25
CA ARG A 186 7.14 -1.51 5.61
C ARG A 186 8.47 -1.97 5.06
N VAL A 187 8.93 -1.34 3.98
CA VAL A 187 10.30 -1.53 3.49
C VAL A 187 11.13 -0.33 3.91
N TYR A 188 12.32 -0.60 4.43
CA TYR A 188 13.35 0.41 4.61
C TYR A 188 14.67 -0.20 4.14
N GLN A 189 15.37 0.52 3.27
CA GLN A 189 16.53 0.01 2.52
C GLN A 189 16.14 -1.26 1.74
N ASP A 190 16.68 -2.41 2.14
CA ASP A 190 16.49 -3.72 1.54
C ASP A 190 15.67 -4.68 2.41
N LYS A 191 15.21 -4.22 3.59
CA LYS A 191 14.59 -5.09 4.60
C LYS A 191 13.11 -4.82 4.77
N LEU A 192 12.37 -5.89 5.06
CA LEU A 192 11.00 -5.81 5.50
C LEU A 192 10.95 -5.66 7.03
N TYR A 193 10.20 -4.66 7.47
CA TYR A 193 9.95 -4.38 8.87
C TYR A 193 8.47 -4.55 9.16
N VAL A 194 8.16 -5.12 10.31
CA VAL A 194 6.79 -5.26 10.79
C VAL A 194 6.74 -4.80 12.23
N SER A 195 5.91 -3.80 12.51
CA SER A 195 5.79 -3.21 13.83
C SER A 195 4.51 -3.66 14.53
N TYR A 196 4.62 -3.94 15.82
CA TYR A 196 3.53 -4.38 16.68
C TYR A 196 3.50 -3.57 17.96
N THR A 197 2.35 -2.97 18.25
CA THR A 197 2.05 -2.42 19.58
C THR A 197 1.45 -3.51 20.45
N LYS A 198 1.42 -3.30 21.77
CA LYS A 198 0.75 -4.23 22.71
C LYS A 198 -0.72 -4.48 22.32
N ILE A 199 -1.42 -3.43 21.89
CA ILE A 199 -2.81 -3.52 21.40
C ILE A 199 -2.91 -4.45 20.18
N ARG A 200 -2.00 -4.32 19.20
CA ARG A 200 -2.02 -5.19 18.02
C ARG A 200 -1.72 -6.65 18.35
N LEU A 201 -0.80 -6.90 19.28
CA LEU A 201 -0.55 -8.26 19.76
C LEU A 201 -1.79 -8.85 20.44
N LYS A 202 -2.50 -8.05 21.25
CA LYS A 202 -3.76 -8.45 21.87
C LYS A 202 -4.84 -8.78 20.84
N GLU A 203 -5.04 -7.93 19.83
CA GLU A 203 -5.99 -8.17 18.75
C GLU A 203 -5.69 -9.48 18.00
N MET A 204 -4.40 -9.79 17.78
CA MET A 204 -4.01 -11.07 17.17
C MET A 204 -4.34 -12.27 18.07
N ILE A 205 -4.10 -12.17 19.39
CA ILE A 205 -4.40 -13.22 20.38
C ILE A 205 -5.90 -13.45 20.50
N ASP A 206 -6.70 -12.38 20.52
CA ASP A 206 -8.15 -12.43 20.65
C ASP A 206 -8.85 -12.78 19.33
N SER A 207 -8.12 -12.82 18.21
CA SER A 207 -8.69 -13.10 16.89
C SER A 207 -9.17 -14.55 16.75
N PRO A 208 -10.24 -14.81 15.97
CA PRO A 208 -10.66 -16.18 15.64
C PRO A 208 -9.58 -17.02 14.95
N GLY A 209 -8.63 -16.36 14.26
CA GLY A 209 -7.53 -17.00 13.56
C GLY A 209 -6.41 -17.50 14.47
N PHE A 210 -6.34 -17.05 15.73
CA PHE A 210 -5.24 -17.35 16.65
C PHE A 210 -4.99 -18.86 16.83
N ALA A 211 -6.08 -19.63 16.98
CA ALA A 211 -6.02 -21.08 17.16
C ALA A 211 -5.44 -21.84 15.95
N SER A 212 -5.39 -21.21 14.77
CA SER A 212 -4.83 -21.79 13.55
C SER A 212 -3.31 -21.63 13.44
N PHE A 213 -2.69 -20.78 14.27
CA PHE A 213 -1.25 -20.59 14.28
C PHE A 213 -0.54 -21.81 14.90
N PRO A 214 0.71 -22.11 14.52
CA PRO A 214 1.52 -23.11 15.23
C PRO A 214 1.59 -22.81 16.73
N ALA A 215 1.57 -23.84 17.58
CA ALA A 215 1.58 -23.69 19.04
C ALA A 215 2.75 -22.83 19.54
N THR A 216 3.94 -23.02 18.97
CA THR A 216 5.13 -22.21 19.29
C THR A 216 4.95 -20.73 18.98
N GLN A 217 4.19 -20.38 17.93
CA GLN A 217 3.88 -18.98 17.60
C GLN A 217 2.80 -18.40 18.50
N GLN A 218 1.83 -19.22 18.92
CA GLN A 218 0.82 -18.82 19.90
C GLN A 218 1.45 -18.49 21.25
N GLU A 219 2.36 -19.35 21.72
CA GLU A 219 3.12 -19.14 22.95
C GLU A 219 3.98 -17.88 22.86
N LYS A 220 4.72 -17.72 21.75
CA LYS A 220 5.58 -16.55 21.56
C LYS A 220 4.79 -15.24 21.48
N LEU A 221 3.61 -15.23 20.84
CA LEU A 221 2.74 -14.06 20.81
C LEU A 221 2.28 -13.65 22.22
N LYS A 222 1.90 -14.61 23.07
CA LYS A 222 1.49 -14.35 24.45
C LYS A 222 2.65 -13.83 25.29
N GLU A 223 3.82 -14.48 25.20
CA GLU A 223 5.05 -14.03 25.85
C GLU A 223 5.36 -12.57 25.50
N LEU A 224 5.39 -12.24 24.20
CA LEU A 224 5.67 -10.88 23.73
C LEU A 224 4.59 -9.88 24.16
N TYR A 225 3.32 -10.28 24.22
CA TYR A 225 2.25 -9.41 24.70
C TYR A 225 2.38 -9.11 26.20
N ASP A 226 2.71 -10.12 27.01
CA ASP A 226 2.86 -9.97 28.46
C ASP A 226 4.08 -9.09 28.78
N ASP A 227 5.19 -9.28 28.07
CA ASP A 227 6.44 -8.55 28.29
C ASP A 227 6.44 -7.10 27.77
N LEU A 228 5.73 -6.81 26.66
CA LEU A 228 5.77 -5.50 26.01
C LEU A 228 4.96 -4.45 26.79
N ALA A 229 5.56 -3.32 27.16
CA ALA A 229 4.83 -2.22 27.79
C ALA A 229 3.95 -1.45 26.78
N ASP A 230 2.91 -0.75 27.27
CA ASP A 230 1.98 0.01 26.40
C ASP A 230 2.66 1.11 25.58
N SER A 231 3.79 1.64 26.09
CA SER A 231 4.60 2.68 25.45
C SER A 231 5.66 2.13 24.49
N GLU A 232 5.83 0.81 24.43
CA GLU A 232 6.87 0.16 23.63
C GLU A 232 6.35 -0.33 22.28
N LEU A 233 7.27 -0.53 21.36
CA LEU A 233 7.00 -1.06 20.03
C LEU A 233 7.92 -2.25 19.75
N LEU A 234 7.33 -3.39 19.44
CA LEU A 234 8.06 -4.53 18.92
C LEU A 234 8.28 -4.34 17.42
N ILE A 235 9.52 -4.50 16.96
CA ILE A 235 9.88 -4.45 15.54
C ILE A 235 10.48 -5.79 15.14
N MET A 236 9.82 -6.48 14.21
CA MET A 236 10.36 -7.66 13.54
C MET A 236 11.02 -7.24 12.23
N ILE A 237 12.24 -7.70 12.02
CA ILE A 237 13.01 -7.48 10.78
C ILE A 237 13.08 -8.82 10.06
N LEU A 238 12.52 -8.87 8.85
CA LEU A 238 12.57 -10.05 7.98
C LEU A 238 13.71 -9.83 6.97
N GLN A 239 14.64 -10.78 6.94
CA GLN A 239 15.78 -10.86 6.02
C GLN A 239 15.70 -12.15 5.23
#